data_AF-A0A7C8YI95-F1
#
_entry.id   AF-A0A7C8YI95-F1
#
_cell.length_a   1.000
_cell.length_b   1.000
_cell.length_c   1.000
_cell.angle_alpha   90.00
_cell.angle_beta   90.00
_cell.angle_gamma   90.00
#
_symmetry.space_group_name_H-M   'P 1'
#
loop_
_entity.id
_entity.type
_entity.pdbx_description
1 polymer ?
#
loop_
_entity_poly.entity_id
_entity_poly.type
_entity_poly.pdbx_seq_one_letter_code
_entity_poly.pdbx_strand_id
1 'polypeptide(L)'
;MVEDCNVYVGILDTFMEEREVIKERMPFLGGSIDGQDNGPELGIWELDLRSQFPVLFIPEKETRMKVPHSEAIEKCSGCEGRGDITCPTCNADQEPGFYKENQMARCLDCYGRGLIAHRDGSDTICMKCNGKGKIPCSTCGSHRLIKCKICQGSGFLLVQSVAVIRWKTLSTRKVSATRGAASVPDEVFHRARGVELCNFQAYQCTPAFFADSYFLNRFSSEVIANRAPVPPTARIICERHTISVVPVSRITMTNSGRSFSFYIIGFQREVYLKDSYPAQFCWGLCPCLEWLNL
;
A
#
# COMPACT_ATOMS: atom_id res chain seq x y z
N MET A 1 -9.06 24.73 43.27
CA MET A 1 -8.89 23.30 43.64
C MET A 1 -8.10 22.62 42.53
N VAL A 2 -7.10 21.83 42.88
CA VAL A 2 -6.32 21.01 41.93
C VAL A 2 -6.59 19.55 42.26
N GLU A 3 -6.88 18.75 41.24
CA GLU A 3 -7.16 17.33 41.37
C GLU A 3 -6.35 16.52 40.35
N ASP A 4 -5.66 15.50 40.83
CA ASP A 4 -4.86 14.60 39.98
C ASP A 4 -5.76 13.55 39.32
N CYS A 5 -5.87 13.65 38.00
CA CYS A 5 -6.78 12.90 37.15
C CYS A 5 -6.02 12.01 36.16
N ASN A 6 -4.96 11.34 36.60
CA ASN A 6 -4.08 10.53 35.75
C ASN A 6 -4.85 9.64 34.77
N VAL A 7 -4.28 9.52 33.57
CA VAL A 7 -4.85 8.74 32.46
C VAL A 7 -3.86 7.64 32.10
N TYR A 8 -4.36 6.42 31.96
CA TYR A 8 -3.54 5.26 31.61
C TYR A 8 -3.77 4.87 30.16
N VAL A 9 -2.68 4.62 29.45
CA VAL A 9 -2.68 4.27 28.03
C VAL A 9 -1.96 2.94 27.88
N GLY A 10 -2.68 1.95 27.34
CA GLY A 10 -2.14 0.65 27.01
C GLY A 10 -2.08 0.46 25.51
N ILE A 11 -0.95 -0.05 25.02
CA ILE A 11 -0.71 -0.34 23.60
C ILE A 11 -0.22 -1.78 23.49
N LEU A 12 -0.85 -2.54 22.59
CA LEU A 12 -0.35 -3.84 22.15
C LEU A 12 0.00 -3.74 20.67
N ASP A 13 1.29 -3.75 20.38
CA ASP A 13 1.82 -3.86 19.03
C ASP A 13 2.02 -5.33 18.68
N THR A 14 1.46 -5.80 17.58
CA THR A 14 1.67 -7.13 17.01
C THR A 14 2.43 -6.99 15.71
N PHE A 15 3.71 -7.34 15.72
CA PHE A 15 4.57 -7.33 14.54
C PHE A 15 4.47 -8.68 13.82
N MET A 16 4.07 -8.64 12.56
CA MET A 16 3.76 -9.81 11.76
C MET A 16 4.43 -9.75 10.38
N GLU A 17 4.53 -10.92 9.76
CA GLU A 17 5.07 -11.11 8.42
C GLU A 17 4.10 -11.93 7.56
N GLU A 18 3.84 -11.44 6.36
CA GLU A 18 3.05 -12.09 5.32
C GLU A 18 3.95 -12.37 4.12
N ARG A 19 3.76 -13.53 3.49
CA ARG A 19 4.43 -13.85 2.22
C ARG A 19 3.42 -14.38 1.21
N GLU A 20 3.53 -13.94 -0.03
CA GLU A 20 2.80 -14.48 -1.18
C GLU A 20 3.71 -14.69 -2.39
N VAL A 21 3.34 -15.63 -3.28
CA VAL A 21 4.04 -15.84 -4.56
C VAL A 21 3.17 -15.27 -5.68
N ILE A 22 3.77 -14.40 -6.51
CA ILE A 22 3.19 -13.94 -7.76
C ILE A 22 3.97 -14.54 -8.93
N LYS A 23 3.26 -14.89 -10.02
CA LYS A 23 3.91 -15.30 -11.27
C LYS A 23 4.05 -14.10 -12.20
N GLU A 24 5.28 -13.79 -12.56
CA GLU A 24 5.59 -12.76 -13.54
C GLU A 24 5.90 -13.41 -14.89
N ARG A 25 5.47 -12.77 -15.98
CA ARG A 25 5.65 -13.25 -17.36
C ARG A 25 6.27 -12.14 -18.19
N MET A 26 7.40 -12.42 -18.84
CA MET A 26 8.11 -11.47 -19.69
C MET A 26 8.54 -12.09 -21.02
N PRO A 27 8.70 -11.30 -22.10
CA PRO A 27 9.23 -11.81 -23.37
C PRO A 27 10.56 -12.54 -23.17
N PHE A 28 10.67 -13.76 -23.68
CA PHE A 28 11.93 -14.49 -23.64
C PHE A 28 12.73 -14.24 -24.93
N LEU A 29 13.79 -13.45 -24.85
CA LEU A 29 14.61 -13.08 -26.02
C LEU A 29 15.87 -13.96 -26.19
N GLY A 30 15.94 -15.08 -25.46
CA GLY A 30 17.11 -15.96 -25.39
C GLY A 30 17.94 -15.75 -24.12
N GLY A 31 18.90 -16.65 -23.91
CA GLY A 31 19.76 -16.69 -22.71
C GLY A 31 19.56 -17.96 -21.89
N SER A 32 20.43 -18.16 -20.90
CA SER A 32 20.23 -19.19 -19.88
C SER A 32 19.18 -18.74 -18.87
N ILE A 33 18.39 -19.67 -18.36
CA ILE A 33 17.42 -19.43 -17.30
C ILE A 33 17.83 -20.18 -16.04
N ASP A 34 17.40 -19.67 -14.89
CA ASP A 34 17.52 -20.36 -13.61
C ASP A 34 16.27 -21.19 -13.31
N GLY A 35 16.15 -22.33 -13.99
CA GLY A 35 15.02 -23.25 -13.86
C GLY A 35 15.31 -24.48 -13.00
N GLN A 36 14.36 -25.41 -13.01
CA GLN A 36 14.42 -26.64 -12.18
C GLN A 36 15.65 -27.52 -12.43
N ASP A 37 16.29 -27.40 -13.59
CA ASP A 37 17.53 -28.11 -13.91
C ASP A 37 18.70 -27.70 -13.00
N ASN A 38 18.66 -26.49 -12.42
CA ASN A 38 19.67 -25.98 -11.49
C ASN A 38 19.37 -26.32 -10.01
N GLY A 39 18.20 -26.87 -9.71
CA GLY A 39 17.77 -27.19 -8.36
C GLY A 39 16.25 -27.14 -8.18
N PRO A 40 15.71 -27.66 -7.06
CA PRO A 40 14.29 -27.53 -6.76
C PRO A 40 13.92 -26.06 -6.46
N GLU A 41 12.73 -25.65 -6.88
CA GLU A 41 12.14 -24.36 -6.49
C GLU A 41 11.93 -24.34 -4.97
N LEU A 42 12.44 -23.29 -4.31
CA LEU A 42 12.34 -23.16 -2.85
C LEU A 42 10.93 -22.79 -2.42
N GLY A 43 10.51 -23.33 -1.26
CA GLY A 43 9.30 -22.91 -0.60
C GLY A 43 9.37 -21.44 -0.16
N ILE A 44 8.24 -20.73 -0.20
CA ILE A 44 8.19 -19.30 0.12
C ILE A 44 8.74 -18.95 1.52
N TRP A 45 8.60 -19.85 2.48
CA TRP A 45 9.09 -19.70 3.85
C TRP A 45 10.54 -20.16 4.05
N GLU A 46 11.15 -20.79 3.05
CA GLU A 46 12.55 -21.23 3.05
C GLU A 46 13.50 -20.15 2.52
N LEU A 47 12.95 -19.08 1.93
CA LEU A 47 13.72 -17.94 1.45
C LEU A 47 14.46 -17.24 2.60
N ASP A 48 15.77 -17.03 2.42
CA ASP A 48 16.62 -16.28 3.34
C ASP A 48 16.38 -14.78 3.19
N LEU A 49 15.74 -14.19 4.21
CA LEU A 49 15.41 -12.76 4.26
C LEU A 49 16.20 -12.00 5.32
N ARG A 50 17.26 -12.58 5.89
CA ARG A 50 18.00 -11.96 7.00
C ARG A 50 18.51 -10.55 6.68
N SER A 51 18.95 -10.31 5.45
CA SER A 51 19.41 -8.99 4.99
C SER A 51 18.28 -7.99 4.77
N GLN A 52 17.06 -8.48 4.50
CA GLN A 52 15.88 -7.66 4.23
C GLN A 52 14.99 -7.47 5.46
N PHE A 53 15.23 -8.23 6.53
CA PHE A 53 14.45 -8.16 7.75
C PHE A 53 14.53 -6.75 8.37
N PRO A 54 13.40 -6.07 8.58
CA PRO A 54 13.40 -4.72 9.14
C PRO A 54 13.67 -4.72 10.65
N VAL A 55 13.90 -3.54 11.21
CA VAL A 55 13.79 -3.34 12.66
C VAL A 55 12.36 -3.68 13.11
N LEU A 56 12.22 -4.30 14.28
CA LEU A 56 10.91 -4.67 14.83
C LEU A 56 10.02 -3.43 15.04
N PHE A 57 8.71 -3.64 14.89
CA PHE A 57 7.67 -2.65 15.13
C PHE A 57 7.68 -1.43 14.18
N ILE A 58 8.19 -1.58 12.96
CA ILE A 58 7.97 -0.61 11.89
C ILE A 58 6.49 -0.63 11.43
N PRO A 59 5.94 0.50 10.95
CA PRO A 59 4.55 0.53 10.47
C PRO A 59 4.31 -0.50 9.36
N GLU A 60 5.12 -0.45 8.30
CA GLU A 60 5.05 -1.37 7.17
C GLU A 60 6.36 -1.39 6.37
N LYS A 61 6.68 -2.54 5.77
CA LYS A 61 7.72 -2.69 4.73
C LYS A 61 7.32 -3.81 3.78
N GLU A 62 7.41 -3.54 2.47
CA GLU A 62 7.29 -4.55 1.44
C GLU A 62 8.64 -4.80 0.78
N THR A 63 8.93 -6.05 0.41
CA THR A 63 10.10 -6.41 -0.38
C THR A 63 9.73 -7.52 -1.37
N ARG A 64 10.36 -7.47 -2.54
CA ARG A 64 10.19 -8.46 -3.60
C ARG A 64 11.50 -9.19 -3.84
N MET A 65 11.42 -10.49 -4.04
CA MET A 65 12.56 -11.37 -4.28
C MET A 65 12.16 -12.41 -5.32
N LYS A 66 13.03 -12.67 -6.30
CA LYS A 66 12.85 -13.83 -7.19
C LYS A 66 13.02 -15.11 -6.39
N VAL A 67 12.13 -16.07 -6.58
CA VAL A 67 12.28 -17.40 -6.00
C VAL A 67 13.37 -18.13 -6.80
N PRO A 68 14.44 -18.62 -6.15
CA PRO A 68 15.51 -19.36 -6.84
C PRO A 68 14.96 -20.57 -7.60
N HIS A 69 15.56 -20.86 -8.75
CA HIS A 69 15.22 -22.02 -9.61
C HIS A 69 13.75 -22.08 -10.09
N SER A 70 13.03 -20.94 -10.04
CA SER A 70 11.62 -20.86 -10.43
C SER A 70 11.39 -20.46 -11.89
N GLU A 71 12.47 -20.20 -12.65
CA GLU A 71 12.33 -19.74 -14.03
C GLU A 71 11.90 -20.89 -14.95
N ALA A 72 10.94 -20.63 -15.83
CA ALA A 72 10.45 -21.58 -16.81
C ALA A 72 10.11 -20.88 -18.12
N ILE A 73 10.29 -21.58 -19.24
CA ILE A 73 9.89 -21.09 -20.56
C ILE A 73 8.52 -21.65 -20.90
N GLU A 74 7.55 -20.77 -21.12
CA GLU A 74 6.23 -21.14 -21.60
C GLU A 74 6.01 -20.64 -23.04
N LYS A 75 5.21 -21.37 -23.82
CA LYS A 75 4.75 -20.86 -25.11
C LYS A 75 3.88 -19.63 -24.90
N CYS A 76 4.12 -18.58 -25.67
CA CYS A 76 3.28 -17.39 -25.64
C CYS A 76 1.86 -17.75 -26.09
N SER A 77 0.89 -17.60 -25.18
CA SER A 77 -0.52 -17.89 -25.44
C SER A 77 -1.11 -16.98 -26.54
N GLY A 78 -0.63 -15.73 -26.63
CA GLY A 78 -1.13 -14.76 -27.60
C GLY A 78 -0.73 -15.03 -29.06
N CYS A 79 0.26 -15.90 -29.31
CA CYS A 79 0.66 -16.32 -30.66
C CYS A 79 0.85 -17.82 -30.79
N GLU A 80 0.45 -18.59 -29.78
CA GLU A 80 0.61 -20.05 -29.71
C GLU A 80 2.04 -20.55 -30.00
N GLY A 81 3.06 -19.80 -29.57
CA GLY A 81 4.46 -20.15 -29.83
C GLY A 81 5.03 -19.70 -31.19
N ARG A 82 4.24 -19.07 -32.06
CA ARG A 82 4.69 -18.68 -33.42
C ARG A 82 5.63 -17.47 -33.43
N GLY A 83 5.44 -16.54 -32.50
CA GLY A 83 6.18 -15.27 -32.42
C GLY A 83 5.55 -14.16 -33.24
N ASP A 84 4.82 -14.50 -34.29
CA ASP A 84 3.98 -13.59 -35.06
C ASP A 84 2.48 -13.87 -34.85
N ILE A 85 1.67 -12.86 -35.16
CA ILE A 85 0.21 -12.95 -35.21
C ILE A 85 -0.29 -12.44 -36.56
N THR A 86 -1.44 -12.94 -36.99
CA THR A 86 -2.08 -12.47 -38.22
C THR A 86 -2.43 -10.99 -38.12
N CYS A 87 -2.15 -10.25 -39.18
CA CYS A 87 -2.53 -8.84 -39.29
C CYS A 87 -4.05 -8.73 -39.20
N PRO A 88 -4.59 -8.04 -38.19
CA PRO A 88 -6.03 -7.93 -38.00
C PRO A 88 -6.69 -7.14 -39.14
N THR A 89 -5.94 -6.24 -39.80
CA THR A 89 -6.44 -5.45 -40.93
C THR A 89 -6.56 -6.25 -42.22
N CYS A 90 -5.66 -7.21 -42.47
CA CYS A 90 -5.68 -8.02 -43.69
C CYS A 90 -6.60 -9.23 -43.59
N ASN A 91 -6.82 -9.74 -42.37
CA ASN A 91 -7.52 -11.00 -42.11
C ASN A 91 -8.70 -10.82 -41.14
N ALA A 92 -9.31 -9.64 -41.07
CA ALA A 92 -10.45 -9.36 -40.18
C ALA A 92 -11.60 -10.37 -40.32
N ASP A 93 -11.76 -10.95 -41.53
CA ASP A 93 -12.91 -11.77 -41.92
C ASP A 93 -12.51 -13.14 -42.52
N GLN A 94 -11.28 -13.62 -42.32
CA GLN A 94 -10.80 -14.89 -42.92
C GLN A 94 -10.67 -16.01 -41.89
N GLU A 95 -11.03 -17.22 -42.29
CA GLU A 95 -10.80 -18.43 -41.49
C GLU A 95 -9.29 -18.63 -41.24
N PRO A 96 -8.88 -19.02 -40.01
CA PRO A 96 -7.49 -19.33 -39.70
C PRO A 96 -6.93 -20.39 -40.67
N GLY A 97 -5.83 -20.08 -41.37
CA GLY A 97 -5.11 -21.05 -42.21
C GLY A 97 -5.13 -20.80 -43.72
N PHE A 98 -5.98 -19.91 -44.25
CA PHE A 98 -5.94 -19.53 -45.67
C PHE A 98 -5.33 -18.13 -45.85
N TYR A 99 -4.12 -18.05 -46.40
CA TYR A 99 -3.41 -16.77 -46.58
C TYR A 99 -3.00 -16.57 -48.05
N LYS A 100 -3.57 -15.57 -48.73
CA LYS A 100 -3.24 -15.24 -50.14
C LYS A 100 -2.05 -14.27 -50.27
N GLU A 101 -0.80 -14.71 -50.36
CA GLU A 101 0.38 -13.81 -50.46
C GLU A 101 0.17 -12.48 -51.24
N ASN A 102 0.74 -11.37 -50.73
CA ASN A 102 0.67 -10.01 -51.30
C ASN A 102 -0.71 -9.29 -51.27
N GLN A 103 -1.42 -9.27 -50.13
CA GLN A 103 -2.61 -8.41 -50.01
C GLN A 103 -2.22 -6.94 -50.03
N MET A 104 -2.64 -6.25 -51.07
CA MET A 104 -2.49 -4.81 -51.20
C MET A 104 -3.82 -4.14 -50.85
N ALA A 105 -3.78 -3.07 -50.06
CA ALA A 105 -4.95 -2.27 -49.74
C ALA A 105 -5.27 -1.30 -50.89
N ARG A 106 -6.55 -1.00 -51.10
CA ARG A 106 -6.96 0.04 -52.05
C ARG A 106 -6.39 1.38 -51.58
N CYS A 107 -5.71 2.10 -52.47
CA CYS A 107 -5.25 3.45 -52.15
C CYS A 107 -6.49 4.34 -51.92
N LEU A 108 -6.60 4.91 -50.72
CA LEU A 108 -7.75 5.74 -50.33
C LEU A 108 -7.77 7.07 -51.09
N ASP A 109 -6.62 7.59 -51.48
CA ASP A 109 -6.49 8.91 -52.12
C ASP A 109 -7.00 8.90 -53.56
N CYS A 110 -6.77 7.80 -54.30
CA CYS A 110 -7.28 7.64 -55.67
C CYS A 110 -8.45 6.64 -55.75
N TYR A 111 -8.91 6.13 -54.61
CA TYR A 111 -9.89 5.05 -54.52
C TYR A 111 -9.60 3.92 -55.52
N GLY A 112 -8.39 3.39 -55.55
CA GLY A 112 -8.08 2.26 -56.45
C GLY A 112 -7.80 2.60 -57.92
N ARG A 113 -8.04 3.85 -58.36
CA ARG A 113 -7.87 4.22 -59.78
C ARG A 113 -6.42 4.37 -60.23
N GLY A 114 -5.50 4.66 -59.31
CA GLY A 114 -4.12 5.04 -59.66
C GLY A 114 -3.99 6.49 -60.15
N LEU A 115 -5.11 7.16 -60.42
CA LEU A 115 -5.19 8.54 -60.91
C LEU A 115 -6.08 9.39 -60.00
N ILE A 116 -5.78 10.69 -59.91
CA ILE A 116 -6.57 11.71 -59.23
C ILE A 116 -7.20 12.62 -60.29
N ALA A 117 -8.53 12.63 -60.32
CA ALA A 117 -9.31 13.43 -61.26
C ALA A 117 -9.49 14.87 -60.74
N HIS A 118 -9.20 15.84 -61.60
CA HIS A 118 -9.36 17.27 -61.31
C HIS A 118 -10.65 17.82 -61.89
N ARG A 119 -11.09 18.99 -61.39
CA ARG A 119 -12.35 19.63 -61.81
C ARG A 119 -12.34 20.11 -63.27
N ASP A 120 -11.15 20.32 -63.83
CA ASP A 120 -10.94 20.70 -65.22
C ASP A 120 -10.96 19.51 -66.20
N GLY A 121 -11.20 18.29 -65.69
CA GLY A 121 -11.24 17.06 -66.48
C GLY A 121 -9.87 16.43 -66.74
N SER A 122 -8.78 16.99 -66.19
CA SER A 122 -7.45 16.38 -66.26
C SER A 122 -7.25 15.33 -65.18
N ASP A 123 -6.46 14.29 -65.49
CA ASP A 123 -6.06 13.25 -64.55
C ASP A 123 -4.57 13.37 -64.24
N THR A 124 -4.20 13.27 -62.97
CA THR A 124 -2.80 13.19 -62.54
C THR A 124 -2.50 11.85 -61.89
N ILE A 125 -1.26 11.37 -62.04
CA ILE A 125 -0.82 10.13 -61.39
C ILE A 125 -0.90 10.31 -59.88
N CYS A 126 -1.57 9.37 -59.21
CA CYS A 126 -1.63 9.37 -57.76
C CYS A 126 -0.24 9.09 -57.18
N MET A 127 0.39 10.10 -56.60
CA MET A 127 1.75 10.01 -56.04
C MET A 127 1.85 8.98 -54.91
N LYS A 128 0.79 8.83 -54.10
CA LYS A 128 0.79 7.92 -52.94
C LYS A 128 0.86 6.44 -53.30
N CYS A 129 0.29 6.04 -54.44
CA CYS A 129 0.38 4.66 -54.94
C CYS A 129 1.25 4.55 -56.21
N ASN A 130 1.86 5.65 -56.64
CA ASN A 130 2.62 5.78 -57.87
C ASN A 130 1.91 5.16 -59.08
N GLY A 131 0.63 5.51 -59.28
CA GLY A 131 -0.18 5.01 -60.40
C GLY A 131 -0.76 3.60 -60.23
N LYS A 132 -0.38 2.84 -59.19
CA LYS A 132 -0.78 1.42 -59.05
C LYS A 132 -2.20 1.22 -58.53
N GLY A 133 -2.82 2.25 -57.96
CA GLY A 133 -4.14 2.18 -57.32
C GLY A 133 -4.19 1.41 -56.00
N LYS A 134 -3.13 0.66 -55.64
CA LYS A 134 -3.02 -0.11 -54.40
C LYS A 134 -1.74 0.23 -53.66
N ILE A 135 -1.77 0.14 -52.34
CA ILE A 135 -0.63 0.38 -51.45
C ILE A 135 -0.45 -0.80 -50.49
N PRO A 136 0.78 -1.02 -49.98
CA PRO A 136 0.99 -2.01 -48.93
C PRO A 136 0.11 -1.75 -47.72
N CYS A 137 -0.26 -2.81 -47.01
CA CYS A 137 -0.99 -2.66 -45.76
C CYS A 137 -0.18 -1.79 -44.79
N SER A 138 -0.77 -0.74 -44.23
CA SER A 138 -0.09 0.14 -43.27
C SER A 138 0.32 -0.57 -41.98
N THR A 139 -0.39 -1.64 -41.61
CA THR A 139 -0.16 -2.40 -40.38
C THR A 139 0.92 -3.48 -40.52
N CYS A 140 0.99 -4.17 -41.66
CA CYS A 140 1.91 -5.29 -41.87
C CYS A 140 2.87 -5.13 -43.05
N GLY A 141 2.84 -4.02 -43.78
CA GLY A 141 3.69 -3.80 -44.95
C GLY A 141 3.50 -4.83 -46.07
N SER A 142 2.31 -5.45 -46.16
CA SER A 142 1.99 -6.60 -47.02
C SER A 142 2.59 -7.96 -46.58
N HIS A 143 3.24 -8.04 -45.42
CA HIS A 143 3.77 -9.30 -44.87
C HIS A 143 2.73 -10.21 -44.21
N ARG A 144 1.49 -9.74 -44.02
CA ARG A 144 0.33 -10.45 -43.40
C ARG A 144 0.48 -10.84 -41.94
N LEU A 145 1.69 -11.00 -41.46
CA LEU A 145 2.04 -11.32 -40.10
C LEU A 145 2.66 -10.08 -39.47
N ILE A 146 2.32 -9.83 -38.21
CA ILE A 146 2.94 -8.80 -37.40
C ILE A 146 3.56 -9.46 -36.19
N LYS A 147 4.68 -8.94 -35.70
CA LYS A 147 5.31 -9.47 -34.48
C LYS A 147 4.30 -9.44 -33.34
N CYS A 148 4.19 -10.56 -32.64
CA CYS A 148 3.37 -10.64 -31.44
C CYS A 148 3.90 -9.62 -30.41
N LYS A 149 3.04 -8.73 -29.93
CA LYS A 149 3.44 -7.70 -28.97
C LYS A 149 3.74 -8.29 -27.58
N ILE A 150 3.13 -9.42 -27.24
CA ILE A 150 3.25 -10.07 -25.92
C ILE A 150 4.63 -10.70 -25.75
N CYS A 151 5.11 -11.47 -26.73
CA CYS A 151 6.44 -12.12 -26.69
C CYS A 151 7.50 -11.40 -27.54
N GLN A 152 7.14 -10.26 -28.14
CA GLN A 152 8.00 -9.42 -29.00
C GLN A 152 8.64 -10.16 -30.20
N GLY A 153 7.98 -11.19 -30.72
CA GLY A 153 8.51 -11.97 -31.85
C GLY A 153 9.17 -13.28 -31.47
N SER A 154 9.45 -13.55 -30.19
CA SER A 154 10.16 -14.76 -29.78
C SER A 154 9.32 -16.04 -29.82
N GLY A 155 8.00 -15.91 -29.67
CA GLY A 155 7.09 -17.04 -29.48
C GLY A 155 7.04 -17.56 -28.04
N PHE A 156 7.94 -17.13 -27.17
CA PHE A 156 8.10 -17.68 -25.82
C PHE A 156 8.05 -16.59 -24.75
N LEU A 157 7.60 -16.98 -23.56
CA LEU A 157 7.59 -16.14 -22.37
C LEU A 157 8.42 -16.81 -21.30
N LEU A 158 9.25 -16.02 -20.64
CA LEU A 158 9.92 -16.39 -19.41
C LEU A 158 8.93 -16.15 -18.27
N VAL A 159 8.65 -17.21 -17.53
CA VAL A 159 7.82 -17.19 -16.34
C VAL A 159 8.72 -17.38 -15.14
N GLN A 160 8.53 -16.55 -14.11
CA GLN A 160 9.28 -16.66 -12.86
C GLN A 160 8.35 -16.47 -11.67
N SER A 161 8.62 -17.18 -10.58
CA SER A 161 7.95 -16.94 -9.30
C SER A 161 8.67 -15.80 -8.57
N VAL A 162 7.91 -14.80 -8.13
CA VAL A 162 8.41 -13.70 -7.30
C VAL A 162 7.70 -13.76 -5.96
N ALA A 163 8.47 -13.87 -4.88
CA ALA A 163 7.95 -13.76 -3.53
C ALA A 163 7.79 -12.28 -3.17
N VAL A 164 6.60 -11.92 -2.69
CA VAL A 164 6.31 -10.61 -2.10
C VAL A 164 6.17 -10.81 -0.60
N ILE A 165 7.02 -10.14 0.16
CA ILE A 165 7.08 -10.23 1.62
C ILE A 165 6.69 -8.90 2.23
N ARG A 166 5.78 -8.93 3.19
CA ARG A 166 5.27 -7.76 3.90
C ARG A 166 5.46 -7.93 5.39
N TRP A 167 6.15 -6.98 6.00
CA TRP A 167 6.20 -6.82 7.45
C TRP A 167 5.29 -5.67 7.86
N LYS A 168 4.50 -5.85 8.90
CA LYS A 168 3.55 -4.84 9.38
C LYS A 168 3.37 -4.92 10.89
N THR A 169 3.12 -3.79 11.52
CA THR A 169 2.64 -3.73 12.91
C THR A 169 1.14 -3.44 12.95
N LEU A 170 0.40 -4.34 13.60
CA LEU A 170 -0.97 -4.07 14.03
C LEU A 170 -0.90 -3.51 15.45
N SER A 171 -1.37 -2.29 15.66
CA SER A 171 -1.37 -1.64 16.98
C SER A 171 -2.80 -1.52 17.49
N THR A 172 -3.07 -2.06 18.68
CA THR A 172 -4.31 -1.77 19.41
C THR A 172 -4.03 -0.91 20.61
N ARG A 173 -4.90 0.08 20.84
CA ARG A 173 -4.73 1.08 21.90
C ARG A 173 -5.97 1.12 22.77
N LYS A 174 -5.76 1.22 24.08
CA LYS A 174 -6.82 1.40 25.06
C LYS A 174 -6.46 2.55 25.99
N VAL A 175 -7.44 3.40 26.30
CA VAL A 175 -7.32 4.49 27.27
C VAL A 175 -8.21 4.18 28.46
N SER A 176 -7.72 4.50 29.64
CA SER A 176 -8.53 4.55 30.85
C SER A 176 -8.26 5.86 31.57
N ALA A 177 -9.20 6.79 31.44
CA ALA A 177 -9.20 8.03 32.20
C ALA A 177 -9.85 7.81 33.57
N THR A 178 -9.25 8.38 34.62
CA THR A 178 -9.89 8.45 35.93
C THR A 178 -11.13 9.36 35.87
N ARG A 179 -12.06 9.22 36.83
CA ARG A 179 -13.34 9.97 36.83
C ARG A 179 -13.16 11.48 36.65
N GLY A 180 -12.06 12.04 37.18
CA GLY A 180 -11.76 13.47 37.05
C GLY A 180 -11.47 13.92 35.61
N ALA A 181 -10.88 13.06 34.78
CA ALA A 181 -10.50 13.33 33.39
C ALA A 181 -11.48 12.78 32.33
N ALA A 182 -12.58 12.13 32.74
CA ALA A 182 -13.54 11.49 31.83
C ALA A 182 -14.23 12.43 30.82
N SER A 183 -14.11 13.75 31.02
CA SER A 183 -14.65 14.75 30.09
C SER A 183 -13.67 15.23 29.02
N VAL A 184 -12.42 14.76 29.08
CA VAL A 184 -11.39 15.01 28.07
C VAL A 184 -11.47 13.90 27.02
N PRO A 185 -11.61 14.21 25.73
CA PRO A 185 -11.66 13.20 24.67
C PRO A 185 -10.38 12.38 24.60
N ASP A 186 -10.52 11.09 24.27
CA ASP A 186 -9.39 10.17 24.14
C ASP A 186 -8.37 10.64 23.09
N GLU A 187 -8.80 11.40 22.08
CA GLU A 187 -7.92 11.92 21.04
C GLU A 187 -6.88 12.92 21.56
N VAL A 188 -7.19 13.63 22.65
CA VAL A 188 -6.25 14.55 23.29
C VAL A 188 -5.08 13.78 23.89
N PHE A 189 -5.34 12.58 24.40
CA PHE A 189 -4.32 11.69 24.95
C PHE A 189 -3.51 10.93 23.89
N HIS A 190 -3.88 10.99 22.61
CA HIS A 190 -3.07 10.38 21.53
C HIS A 190 -1.73 11.07 21.34
N ARG A 191 -1.64 12.37 21.64
CA ARG A 191 -0.43 13.19 21.43
C ARG A 191 0.40 13.36 22.70
N ALA A 192 -0.24 13.22 23.86
CA ALA A 192 0.40 13.44 25.14
C ALA A 192 1.44 12.35 25.46
N ARG A 193 2.68 12.75 25.76
CA ARG A 193 3.73 11.84 26.23
C ARG A 193 3.51 11.50 27.70
N GLY A 194 3.41 10.20 28.00
CA GLY A 194 3.35 9.66 29.36
C GLY A 194 4.66 9.05 29.83
N VAL A 195 4.69 8.58 31.08
CA VAL A 195 5.77 7.72 31.61
C VAL A 195 5.39 6.26 31.37
N GLU A 196 6.30 5.47 30.81
CA GLU A 196 6.11 4.02 30.69
C GLU A 196 6.17 3.35 32.07
N LEU A 197 5.12 2.62 32.42
CA LEU A 197 5.04 1.79 33.61
C LEU A 197 5.50 0.36 33.31
N CYS A 198 5.28 -0.11 32.09
CA CYS A 198 5.87 -1.34 31.59
C CYS A 198 6.08 -1.30 30.08
N ASN A 199 7.07 -2.08 29.62
CA ASN A 199 7.39 -2.31 28.23
C ASN A 199 7.97 -3.72 28.10
N PHE A 200 7.12 -4.68 27.72
CA PHE A 200 7.51 -6.09 27.59
C PHE A 200 7.40 -6.52 26.14
N GLN A 201 8.36 -7.32 25.69
CA GLN A 201 8.37 -7.94 24.37
C GLN A 201 8.41 -9.45 24.51
N ALA A 202 7.57 -10.13 23.75
CA ALA A 202 7.51 -11.60 23.72
C ALA A 202 7.00 -12.05 22.35
N TYR A 203 7.10 -13.35 22.03
CA TYR A 203 6.42 -13.90 20.86
C TYR A 203 4.91 -13.63 20.94
N GLN A 204 4.33 -13.83 22.12
CA GLN A 204 2.98 -13.46 22.46
C GLN A 204 2.97 -12.89 23.88
N CYS A 205 2.49 -11.67 24.04
CA CYS A 205 2.45 -11.00 25.33
C CYS A 205 1.28 -11.50 26.19
N THR A 206 1.56 -11.68 27.47
CA THR A 206 0.54 -11.87 28.52
C THR A 206 0.31 -10.56 29.28
N PRO A 207 -0.76 -10.47 30.08
CA PRO A 207 -0.97 -9.32 30.95
C PRO A 207 0.24 -9.13 31.89
N ALA A 208 0.68 -7.88 32.06
CA ALA A 208 1.68 -7.49 33.03
C ALA A 208 1.12 -7.56 34.46
N PHE A 209 2.01 -7.85 35.41
CA PHE A 209 1.70 -7.90 36.84
C PHE A 209 2.21 -6.65 37.57
N PHE A 210 1.32 -6.00 38.31
CA PHE A 210 1.58 -4.84 39.17
C PHE A 210 1.19 -5.19 40.60
N ALA A 211 2.17 -5.41 41.48
CA ALA A 211 1.96 -5.93 42.84
C ALA A 211 0.95 -5.09 43.64
N ASP A 212 1.05 -3.75 43.54
CA ASP A 212 0.27 -2.82 44.35
C ASP A 212 -0.91 -2.18 43.59
N SER A 213 -1.30 -2.74 42.44
CA SER A 213 -2.37 -2.13 41.63
C SER A 213 -3.25 -3.16 40.92
N TYR A 214 -4.37 -3.49 41.57
CA TYR A 214 -5.46 -4.26 40.96
C TYR A 214 -5.97 -3.61 39.66
N PHE A 215 -6.09 -2.27 39.65
CA PHE A 215 -6.51 -1.53 38.48
C PHE A 215 -5.57 -1.76 37.29
N LEU A 216 -4.25 -1.65 37.48
CA LEU A 216 -3.29 -1.85 36.39
C LEU A 216 -3.27 -3.30 35.91
N ASN A 217 -3.40 -4.28 36.80
CA ASN A 217 -3.52 -5.69 36.41
C ASN A 217 -4.75 -5.96 35.52
N ARG A 218 -5.89 -5.39 35.90
CA ARG A 218 -7.12 -5.49 35.11
C ARG A 218 -6.99 -4.74 33.78
N PHE A 219 -6.51 -3.50 33.80
CA PHE A 219 -6.33 -2.68 32.61
C PHE A 219 -5.38 -3.37 31.61
N SER A 220 -4.27 -3.89 32.10
CA SER A 220 -3.33 -4.72 31.33
C SER A 220 -4.02 -5.92 30.68
N SER A 221 -4.87 -6.63 31.42
CA SER A 221 -5.63 -7.77 30.87
C SER A 221 -6.60 -7.35 29.77
N GLU A 222 -7.25 -6.20 29.92
CA GLU A 222 -8.15 -5.64 28.92
C GLU A 222 -7.41 -5.17 27.65
N VAL A 223 -6.19 -4.65 27.77
CA VAL A 223 -5.33 -4.31 26.62
C VAL A 223 -4.99 -5.56 25.82
N ILE A 224 -4.58 -6.64 26.50
CA ILE A 224 -4.27 -7.93 25.86
C ILE A 224 -5.52 -8.59 25.25
N ALA A 225 -6.68 -8.46 25.88
CA ALA A 225 -7.94 -8.98 25.34
C ALA A 225 -8.37 -8.26 24.06
N ASN A 226 -7.96 -7.00 23.88
CA ASN A 226 -8.19 -6.20 22.67
C ASN A 226 -7.13 -6.45 21.58
N ARG A 227 -6.46 -7.60 21.58
CA ARG A 227 -5.50 -7.97 20.53
C ARG A 227 -6.17 -7.95 19.14
N ALA A 228 -5.51 -7.33 18.17
CA ALA A 228 -6.02 -7.28 16.80
C ALA A 228 -6.06 -8.69 16.20
N PRO A 229 -7.08 -9.02 15.37
CA PRO A 229 -7.07 -10.25 14.61
C PRO A 229 -5.93 -10.23 13.60
N VAL A 230 -5.18 -11.34 13.53
CA VAL A 230 -4.07 -11.52 12.59
C VAL A 230 -4.57 -12.28 11.36
N PRO A 231 -4.23 -11.85 10.13
CA PRO A 231 -4.61 -12.58 8.92
C PRO A 231 -4.12 -14.03 8.95
N PRO A 232 -4.88 -15.02 8.44
CA PRO A 232 -4.46 -16.42 8.42
C PRO A 232 -3.17 -16.68 7.61
N THR A 233 -2.86 -15.80 6.67
CA THR A 233 -1.66 -15.81 5.82
C THR A 233 -0.42 -15.23 6.51
N ALA A 234 -0.60 -14.59 7.67
CA ALA A 234 0.47 -13.94 8.41
C ALA A 234 1.05 -14.85 9.49
N ARG A 235 2.34 -14.67 9.78
CA ARG A 235 3.00 -15.23 10.96
C ARG A 235 3.32 -14.10 11.94
N ILE A 236 2.97 -14.28 13.20
CA ILE A 236 3.38 -13.37 14.28
C ILE A 236 4.88 -13.58 14.51
N ILE A 237 5.63 -12.49 14.56
CA ILE A 237 7.05 -12.50 14.90
C ILE A 237 7.22 -12.16 16.37
N CYS A 238 6.61 -11.06 16.80
CA CYS A 238 6.77 -10.53 18.14
C CYS A 238 5.63 -9.59 18.49
N GLU A 239 5.24 -9.57 19.76
CA GLU A 239 4.38 -8.58 20.34
C GLU A 239 5.15 -7.67 21.31
N ARG A 240 4.72 -6.42 21.41
CA ARG A 240 5.17 -5.45 22.42
C ARG A 240 3.97 -4.91 23.17
N HIS A 241 3.95 -5.14 24.47
CA HIS A 241 2.93 -4.64 25.38
C HIS A 241 3.50 -3.49 26.20
N THR A 242 2.90 -2.31 26.06
CA THR A 242 3.30 -1.09 26.74
C THR A 242 2.13 -0.55 27.54
N ILE A 243 2.36 -0.22 28.81
CA ILE A 243 1.42 0.55 29.64
C ILE A 243 2.12 1.81 30.07
N SER A 244 1.49 2.94 29.87
CA SER A 244 2.00 4.25 30.24
C SER A 244 0.96 5.05 31.01
N VAL A 245 1.42 6.01 31.80
CA VAL A 245 0.59 6.98 32.51
C VAL A 245 0.86 8.38 31.98
N VAL A 246 -0.20 9.06 31.57
CA VAL A 246 -0.20 10.47 31.22
C VAL A 246 -0.68 11.25 32.45
N PRO A 247 0.18 12.10 33.06
CA PRO A 247 -0.26 12.94 34.16
C PRO A 247 -1.29 13.94 33.64
N VAL A 248 -2.41 14.08 34.35
CA VAL A 248 -3.45 15.05 34.03
C VAL A 248 -3.89 15.70 35.33
N SER A 249 -3.88 17.03 35.37
CA SER A 249 -4.38 17.78 36.52
C SER A 249 -5.60 18.58 36.10
N ARG A 250 -6.71 18.38 36.82
CA ARG A 250 -7.90 19.21 36.68
C ARG A 250 -7.78 20.40 37.62
N ILE A 251 -7.84 21.60 37.06
CA ILE A 251 -7.84 22.85 37.83
C ILE A 251 -9.24 23.40 37.80
N THR A 252 -9.86 23.51 38.98
CA THR A 252 -11.15 24.17 39.18
C THR A 252 -10.94 25.50 39.86
N MET A 253 -11.27 26.57 39.15
CA MET A 253 -11.28 27.94 39.62
C MET A 253 -12.71 28.32 40.02
N THR A 254 -12.85 29.02 41.14
CA THR A 254 -14.14 29.52 41.65
C THR A 254 -14.05 31.01 41.87
N ASN A 255 -14.96 31.77 41.27
CA ASN A 255 -15.07 33.22 41.48
C ASN A 255 -16.55 33.64 41.54
N SER A 256 -16.94 34.37 42.58
CA SER A 256 -18.28 34.93 42.77
C SER A 256 -19.43 33.96 42.46
N GLY A 257 -19.36 32.73 42.99
CA GLY A 257 -20.38 31.69 42.81
C GLY A 257 -20.35 30.97 41.45
N ARG A 258 -19.45 31.33 40.53
CA ARG A 258 -19.21 30.62 39.27
C ARG A 258 -17.98 29.73 39.41
N SER A 259 -18.01 28.55 38.79
CA SER A 259 -16.86 27.66 38.70
C SER A 259 -16.48 27.43 37.24
N PHE A 260 -15.18 27.32 36.99
CA PHE A 260 -14.60 27.02 35.69
C PHE A 260 -13.54 25.96 35.88
N SER A 261 -13.50 24.96 35.00
CA SER A 261 -12.48 23.91 35.07
C SER A 261 -11.75 23.75 33.74
N PHE A 262 -10.45 23.54 33.83
CA PHE A 262 -9.60 23.18 32.70
C PHE A 262 -8.62 22.07 33.10
N TYR A 263 -7.98 21.48 32.10
CA TYR A 263 -7.09 20.34 32.27
C TYR A 263 -5.69 20.70 31.80
N ILE A 264 -4.68 20.33 32.58
CA ILE A 264 -3.28 20.35 32.17
C ILE A 264 -2.89 18.90 31.88
N ILE A 265 -2.44 18.63 30.66
CA ILE A 265 -2.24 17.29 30.13
C ILE A 265 -0.76 17.05 29.80
N GLY A 266 -0.24 15.94 30.32
CA GLY A 266 1.11 15.46 30.04
C GLY A 266 2.22 16.37 30.57
N PHE A 267 3.46 15.96 30.36
CA PHE A 267 4.63 16.74 30.76
C PHE A 267 4.84 18.01 29.94
N GLN A 268 4.25 18.08 28.74
CA GLN A 268 4.26 19.27 27.91
C GLN A 268 3.29 20.36 28.40
N ARG A 269 2.50 20.05 29.45
CA ARG A 269 1.54 20.97 30.08
C ARG A 269 0.53 21.55 29.08
N GLU A 270 0.06 20.73 28.16
CA GLU A 270 -0.96 21.14 27.20
C GLU A 270 -2.27 21.46 27.94
N VAL A 271 -2.88 22.60 27.62
CA VAL A 271 -4.10 23.05 28.30
C VAL A 271 -5.31 22.67 27.45
N TYR A 272 -6.20 21.84 28.01
CA TYR A 272 -7.48 21.51 27.42
C TYR A 272 -8.62 22.22 28.17
N LEU A 273 -9.40 22.98 27.40
CA LEU A 273 -10.57 23.72 27.86
C LEU A 273 -11.80 23.01 27.29
N LYS A 274 -12.65 22.45 28.15
CA LYS A 274 -13.91 21.84 27.71
C LYS A 274 -14.89 22.90 27.25
N ASP A 275 -14.98 23.98 28.02
CA ASP A 275 -15.85 25.12 27.77
C ASP A 275 -15.02 26.36 27.41
N SER A 276 -15.65 27.34 26.77
CA SER A 276 -15.00 28.63 26.50
C SER A 276 -14.52 29.29 27.79
N TYR A 277 -13.36 29.94 27.73
CA TYR A 277 -12.85 30.69 28.89
C TYR A 277 -13.92 31.69 29.38
N PRO A 278 -14.17 31.81 30.70
CA PRO A 278 -15.31 32.58 31.24
C PRO A 278 -15.30 34.07 30.88
N ALA A 279 -14.12 34.63 30.57
CA ALA A 279 -13.99 35.99 30.10
C ALA A 279 -13.94 36.01 28.56
N GLN A 280 -15.10 36.14 27.91
CA GLN A 280 -15.20 36.25 26.45
C GLN A 280 -15.03 37.69 25.92
N PHE A 281 -15.03 38.70 26.79
CA PHE A 281 -14.84 40.11 26.44
C PHE A 281 -13.92 40.79 27.47
N CYS A 282 -12.62 40.92 27.16
CA CYS A 282 -11.71 41.79 27.91
C CYS A 282 -11.42 43.04 27.07
N TRP A 283 -12.12 44.16 27.33
CA TRP A 283 -11.90 45.47 26.70
C TRP A 283 -10.66 46.18 27.29
N GLY A 284 -9.50 45.52 27.26
CA GLY A 284 -8.21 46.14 27.61
C GLY A 284 -8.02 46.63 29.06
N LEU A 285 -9.01 46.50 29.95
CA LEU A 285 -8.97 47.03 31.33
C LEU A 285 -9.50 46.05 32.39
N CYS A 286 -9.43 44.74 32.13
CA CYS A 286 -9.75 43.72 33.15
C CYS A 286 -8.46 43.05 33.67
N PRO A 287 -8.38 42.74 34.97
CA PRO A 287 -7.29 41.95 35.57
C PRO A 287 -7.33 40.46 35.15
N CYS A 288 -8.06 40.11 34.09
CA CYS A 288 -8.02 38.78 33.47
C CYS A 288 -6.59 38.39 33.01
N LEU A 289 -5.71 39.37 32.81
CA LEU A 289 -4.27 39.20 32.53
C LEU A 289 -3.40 38.94 33.77
N GLU A 290 -3.88 39.15 35.00
CA GLU A 290 -3.10 38.82 36.20
C GLU A 290 -2.95 37.31 36.40
N TRP A 291 -3.83 36.50 35.80
CA TRP A 291 -3.80 35.04 35.87
C TRP A 291 -2.86 34.40 34.83
N LEU A 292 -2.31 35.19 33.89
CA LEU A 292 -1.41 34.72 32.82
C LEU A 292 0.07 35.08 33.05
N ASN A 293 0.39 35.76 34.16
CA ASN A 293 1.77 36.02 34.58
C ASN A 293 2.19 35.02 35.66
N LEU A 294 2.55 33.80 35.26
CA LEU A 294 3.38 32.85 36.02
C LEU A 294 4.11 31.90 35.05
#